data_AF-A0A968JSD5-F1
#
_entry.id   AF-A0A968JSD5-F1
#
_cell.length_a   1.000
_cell.length_b   1.000
_cell.length_c   1.000
_cell.angle_alpha   90.00
_cell.angle_beta   90.00
_cell.angle_gamma   90.00
#
_symmetry.space_group_name_H-M   'P 1'
#
loop_
_entity.id
_entity.type
_entity.pdbx_description
1 polymer ?
#
loop_
_entity_poly.entity_id
_entity_poly.type
_entity_poly.pdbx_seq_one_letter_code
_entity_poly.pdbx_strand_id
1 'polypeptide(L)'
;MLRFISVLSIMNTSFYPENGDLLFQDVDCGPMCEAIEQVTTGYNGAKFSHIGLVVKENNNTFILEAISDGVVLTPLHDFLNRSLDKEGNPKIVAGRILPEYKHLIQTAVDEAKNTWASRMIINFVLENGSYYCSELIYLAF
;
A
#
# COMPACT_ATOMS: atom_id res chain seq x y z
N MET A 1 0.40 9.52 12.72
CA MET A 1 1.18 8.40 13.31
C MET A 1 2.17 7.78 12.30
N LEU A 2 2.53 8.48 11.22
CA LEU A 2 3.39 7.98 10.14
C LEU A 2 4.44 9.04 9.81
N ARG A 3 5.68 8.61 9.51
CA ARG A 3 6.69 9.48 8.91
C ARG A 3 6.73 9.20 7.41
N PHE A 4 6.27 10.15 6.61
CA PHE A 4 6.38 10.06 5.16
C PHE A 4 7.82 10.27 4.72
N ILE A 5 8.34 9.32 3.95
CA ILE A 5 9.58 9.44 3.20
C ILE A 5 9.13 9.59 1.74
N SER A 6 9.16 10.81 1.22
CA SER A 6 8.86 11.03 -0.20
C SER A 6 9.92 10.32 -1.04
N VAL A 7 9.55 9.23 -1.70
CA VAL A 7 10.41 8.50 -2.63
C VAL A 7 9.99 8.91 -4.04
N LEU A 8 10.51 10.04 -4.53
CA LEU A 8 10.24 10.46 -5.92
C LEU A 8 10.97 9.61 -6.97
N SER A 9 11.85 8.72 -6.54
CA SER A 9 12.48 7.72 -7.40
C SER A 9 13.16 6.70 -6.50
N ILE A 10 12.76 5.44 -6.63
CA ILE A 10 13.45 4.31 -5.98
C ILE A 10 14.88 4.17 -6.53
N MET A 11 15.20 4.84 -7.64
CA MET A 11 16.53 4.81 -8.25
C MET A 11 17.49 5.90 -7.76
N ASN A 12 17.02 6.93 -7.02
CA ASN A 12 17.88 8.05 -6.62
C ASN A 12 17.83 8.45 -5.13
N THR A 13 17.20 7.63 -4.27
CA THR A 13 17.39 7.71 -2.81
C THR A 13 17.51 6.32 -2.19
N SER A 14 18.29 6.24 -1.11
CA SER A 14 18.63 5.05 -0.30
C SER A 14 17.45 4.43 0.46
N PHE A 15 16.26 4.36 -0.12
CA PHE A 15 15.11 3.73 0.53
C PHE A 15 15.13 2.22 0.26
N TYR A 16 15.47 1.46 1.29
CA TYR A 16 15.31 0.01 1.31
C TYR A 16 14.01 -0.32 2.04
N PRO A 17 13.03 -0.96 1.38
CA PRO A 17 11.78 -1.36 2.03
C PRO A 17 12.05 -2.19 3.28
N GLU A 18 11.40 -1.86 4.37
CA GLU A 18 11.42 -2.58 5.65
C GLU A 18 10.05 -3.18 5.92
N ASN A 19 10.01 -4.29 6.67
CA ASN A 19 8.75 -4.88 7.10
C ASN A 19 7.94 -3.84 7.87
N GLY A 20 6.68 -3.62 7.49
CA GLY A 20 5.82 -2.60 8.09
C GLY A 20 5.84 -1.23 7.40
N ASP A 21 6.68 -1.01 6.38
CA ASP A 21 6.56 0.19 5.55
C ASP A 21 5.24 0.17 4.77
N LEU A 22 4.62 1.33 4.58
CA LEU A 22 3.43 1.50 3.74
C LEU A 22 3.83 2.09 2.40
N LEU A 23 3.45 1.47 1.30
CA LEU A 23 3.64 2.04 -0.05
C LEU A 23 2.31 2.55 -0.57
N PHE A 24 2.24 3.86 -0.78
CA PHE A 24 1.12 4.54 -1.41
C PHE A 24 1.42 4.64 -2.91
N GLN A 25 0.45 4.30 -3.75
CA GLN A 25 0.62 4.27 -5.20
C GLN A 25 -0.45 5.12 -5.89
N ASP A 26 -0.03 5.84 -6.92
CA ASP A 26 -0.87 6.47 -7.93
C ASP A 26 -1.08 5.43 -9.04
N VAL A 27 -2.24 4.77 -9.06
CA VAL A 27 -2.60 3.74 -10.04
C VAL A 27 -3.46 4.34 -11.14
N ASP A 28 -3.05 4.16 -12.40
CA ASP A 28 -3.83 4.61 -13.56
C ASP A 28 -4.95 3.59 -13.92
N CYS A 29 -5.91 3.35 -13.01
CA CYS A 29 -6.98 2.37 -13.22
C CYS A 29 -8.25 2.93 -13.90
N GLY A 30 -8.18 4.15 -14.46
CA GLY A 30 -9.30 4.81 -15.13
C GLY A 30 -10.23 5.54 -14.15
N PRO A 31 -11.54 5.68 -14.46
CA PRO A 31 -12.44 6.62 -13.76
C PRO A 31 -12.56 6.41 -12.25
N MET A 32 -12.37 5.18 -11.77
CA MET A 32 -12.41 4.89 -10.33
C MET A 32 -11.23 5.51 -9.59
N CYS A 33 -10.01 5.33 -10.10
CA CYS A 33 -8.81 5.93 -9.50
C CYS A 33 -8.88 7.47 -9.58
N GLU A 34 -9.32 8.01 -10.73
CA GLU A 34 -9.52 9.46 -10.88
C GLU A 34 -10.52 10.01 -9.85
N ALA A 35 -11.63 9.30 -9.60
CA ALA A 35 -12.61 9.71 -8.61
C ALA A 35 -12.02 9.68 -7.18
N ILE A 36 -11.26 8.64 -6.83
CA ILE A 36 -10.57 8.55 -5.54
C ILE A 36 -9.60 9.72 -5.36
N GLU A 37 -8.79 10.00 -6.37
CA GLU A 37 -7.78 11.05 -6.33
C GLU A 37 -8.38 12.47 -6.32
N GLN A 38 -9.57 12.66 -6.87
CA GLN A 38 -10.30 13.92 -6.80
C GLN A 38 -10.84 14.21 -5.40
N VAL A 39 -11.16 13.16 -4.63
CA VAL A 39 -11.79 13.29 -3.30
C VAL A 39 -10.84 13.03 -2.14
N THR A 40 -9.58 12.66 -2.41
CA THR A 40 -8.55 12.43 -1.40
C THR A 40 -7.43 13.46 -1.51
N THR A 41 -6.94 13.93 -0.37
CA THR A 41 -5.75 14.80 -0.32
C THR A 41 -4.53 13.93 -0.04
N GLY A 42 -3.62 13.83 -1.00
CA GLY A 42 -2.34 13.14 -0.77
C GLY A 42 -1.27 14.04 -0.13
N TYR A 43 -0.02 13.59 -0.16
CA TYR A 43 1.11 14.26 0.49
C TYR A 43 1.96 15.01 -0.54
N ASN A 44 2.28 16.29 -0.29
CA ASN A 44 3.07 17.15 -1.19
C ASN A 44 2.59 17.16 -2.65
N GLY A 45 1.27 17.12 -2.87
CA GLY A 45 0.67 17.11 -4.20
C GLY A 45 0.65 15.74 -4.89
N ALA A 46 1.16 14.69 -4.23
CA ALA A 46 0.96 13.32 -4.68
C ALA A 46 -0.53 12.95 -4.63
N LYS A 47 -0.95 12.09 -5.55
CA LYS A 47 -2.29 11.52 -5.62
C LYS A 47 -2.19 10.04 -5.30
N PHE A 48 -3.01 9.56 -4.38
CA PHE A 48 -2.97 8.16 -3.95
C PHE A 48 -4.30 7.51 -4.25
N SER A 49 -4.27 6.47 -5.06
CA SER A 49 -5.43 5.63 -5.37
C SER A 49 -5.28 4.23 -4.78
N HIS A 50 -4.10 3.87 -4.28
CA HIS A 50 -3.84 2.57 -3.69
C HIS A 50 -2.80 2.61 -2.55
N ILE A 51 -2.86 1.62 -1.66
CA ILE A 51 -1.91 1.45 -0.56
C ILE A 51 -1.65 -0.04 -0.31
N GLY A 52 -0.42 -0.39 0.08
CA GLY A 52 -0.08 -1.72 0.55
C GLY A 52 0.96 -1.73 1.66
N LEU A 53 1.04 -2.85 2.39
CA LEU A 53 1.95 -3.08 3.51
C LEU A 53 3.14 -3.93 3.07
N VAL A 54 4.36 -3.45 3.29
CA VAL A 54 5.58 -4.23 3.00
C VAL A 54 5.70 -5.38 3.98
N VAL A 55 5.79 -6.60 3.45
CA VAL A 55 6.01 -7.84 4.20
C VAL A 55 7.28 -8.53 3.67
N LYS A 56 8.21 -8.89 4.58
CA LYS A 56 9.41 -9.66 4.23
C LYS A 56 9.27 -11.11 4.67
N GLU A 57 9.41 -12.03 3.73
CA GLU A 57 9.34 -13.48 3.98
C GLU A 57 10.39 -14.23 3.18
N ASN A 58 11.13 -15.15 3.82
CA ASN A 58 12.08 -16.04 3.14
C ASN A 58 13.06 -15.30 2.20
N ASN A 59 13.60 -14.16 2.66
CA ASN A 59 14.45 -13.23 1.90
C ASN A 59 13.80 -12.52 0.70
N ASN A 60 12.50 -12.70 0.49
CA ASN A 60 11.73 -11.98 -0.51
C ASN A 60 10.96 -10.83 0.12
N THR A 61 10.65 -9.82 -0.70
CA THR A 61 9.82 -8.68 -0.29
C THR A 61 8.53 -8.68 -1.10
N PHE A 62 7.42 -8.63 -0.38
CA PHE A 62 6.07 -8.62 -0.90
C PHE A 62 5.32 -7.40 -0.41
N ILE A 63 4.24 -7.07 -1.10
CA ILE A 63 3.25 -6.11 -0.67
C ILE A 63 1.97 -6.88 -0.35
N LEU A 64 1.54 -6.82 0.91
CA LEU A 64 0.24 -7.28 1.34
C LEU A 64 -0.78 -6.17 1.05
N GLU A 65 -1.71 -6.45 0.14
CA GLU A 65 -2.66 -5.46 -0.39
C GLU A 65 -4.01 -6.09 -0.69
N ALA A 66 -5.07 -5.27 -0.67
CA ALA A 66 -6.38 -5.65 -1.17
C ALA A 66 -6.57 -5.11 -2.60
N ILE A 67 -6.72 -6.02 -3.56
CA ILE A 67 -6.98 -5.72 -4.98
C ILE A 67 -8.20 -6.51 -5.46
N SER A 68 -8.55 -6.46 -6.75
CA SER A 68 -9.72 -7.18 -7.31
C SER A 68 -9.80 -8.65 -6.96
N ASP A 69 -8.66 -9.30 -6.75
CA ASP A 69 -8.56 -10.72 -6.41
C ASP A 69 -8.71 -11.01 -4.91
N GLY A 70 -8.94 -9.98 -4.09
CA GLY A 70 -8.97 -10.06 -2.63
C GLY A 70 -7.68 -9.56 -1.98
N VAL A 71 -7.43 -10.02 -0.75
CA VAL A 71 -6.19 -9.73 -0.02
C VAL A 71 -5.10 -10.72 -0.46
N VAL A 72 -4.00 -10.20 -1.01
CA VAL A 72 -2.94 -10.99 -1.64
C VAL A 72 -1.55 -10.50 -1.25
N LEU A 73 -0.53 -11.37 -1.42
CA LEU A 73 0.88 -10.97 -1.44
C LEU A 73 1.34 -10.79 -2.88
N THR A 74 1.60 -9.56 -3.27
CA THR A 74 2.16 -9.24 -4.58
C THR A 74 3.68 -9.08 -4.45
N PRO A 75 4.49 -9.68 -5.34
CA PRO A 75 5.93 -9.42 -5.38
C PRO A 75 6.21 -7.92 -5.50
N LEU A 76 7.17 -7.40 -4.74
CA LEU A 76 7.51 -5.97 -4.77
C LEU A 76 7.76 -5.46 -6.20
N HIS A 77 8.44 -6.25 -7.02
CA HIS A 77 8.69 -5.92 -8.42
C HIS A 77 7.40 -5.65 -9.21
N ASP A 78 6.40 -6.51 -9.06
CA ASP A 78 5.13 -6.39 -9.78
C ASP A 78 4.32 -5.19 -9.29
N PHE A 79 4.31 -4.96 -7.97
CA PHE A 79 3.69 -3.77 -7.37
C PHE A 79 4.29 -2.48 -7.93
N LEU A 80 5.63 -2.37 -7.96
CA LEU A 80 6.32 -1.19 -8.44
C LEU A 80 6.13 -0.94 -9.93
N ASN A 81 6.06 -2.00 -10.75
CA ASN A 81 5.86 -1.89 -12.19
C ASN A 81 4.41 -1.72 -12.63
N ARG A 82 3.45 -1.79 -11.70
CA ARG A 82 2.02 -1.64 -11.99
C ARG A 82 1.69 -0.27 -12.57
N SER A 83 2.36 0.78 -12.11
CA SER A 83 2.12 2.14 -12.57
C SER A 83 3.38 2.97 -12.52
N LEU A 84 3.78 3.47 -13.69
CA LEU A 84 5.04 4.16 -13.94
C LEU A 84 4.77 5.58 -14.46
N ASP A 85 5.66 6.52 -14.14
CA ASP A 85 5.67 7.85 -14.75
C ASP A 85 6.22 7.79 -16.20
N LYS A 86 6.32 8.95 -16.85
CA LYS A 86 6.78 9.05 -18.25
C LYS A 86 8.26 8.68 -18.40
N GLU A 87 9.00 8.75 -17.31
CA GLU A 87 10.42 8.43 -17.20
C GLU A 87 10.65 6.95 -16.82
N GLY A 88 9.58 6.18 -16.59
CA GLY A 88 9.63 4.76 -16.23
C GLY A 88 9.86 4.50 -14.74
N ASN A 89 9.71 5.50 -13.87
CA ASN A 89 9.82 5.32 -12.42
C ASN A 89 8.47 4.92 -11.81
N PRO A 90 8.46 4.04 -10.80
CA PRO A 90 7.26 3.74 -10.02
C PRO A 90 6.65 4.99 -9.39
N LYS A 91 5.35 5.21 -9.60
CA LYS A 91 4.60 6.31 -8.99
C LYS A 91 4.19 5.97 -7.56
N ILE A 92 5.17 5.94 -6.65
CA ILE A 92 4.95 5.55 -5.25
C ILE A 92 5.49 6.56 -4.25
N VAL A 93 4.92 6.57 -3.04
CA VAL A 93 5.46 7.25 -1.87
C VAL A 93 5.51 6.26 -0.71
N ALA A 94 6.61 6.23 0.03
CA ALA A 94 6.76 5.34 1.17
C ALA A 94 6.47 6.05 2.50
N GLY A 95 5.67 5.43 3.35
CA GLY A 95 5.47 5.82 4.74
C GLY A 95 6.17 4.82 5.67
N ARG A 96 6.99 5.30 6.59
CA ARG A 96 7.60 4.48 7.63
C ARG A 96 6.94 4.77 8.97
N ILE A 97 6.58 3.70 9.69
CA ILE A 97 6.05 3.80 11.05
C ILE A 97 7.10 4.46 11.95
N LEU A 98 6.66 5.39 12.79
CA LEU A 98 7.56 6.08 13.72
C LEU A 98 8.14 5.07 14.73
N PRO A 99 9.40 5.26 15.19
CA PRO A 99 10.08 4.31 16.07
C PRO A 99 9.27 3.86 17.29
N GLU A 100 8.53 4.76 17.92
CA GLU A 100 7.70 4.50 19.10
C GLU A 100 6.53 3.53 18.84
N TYR A 101 6.08 3.41 17.59
CA TYR A 101 4.98 2.51 17.18
C TYR A 101 5.45 1.25 16.45
N LYS A 102 6.77 1.02 16.31
CA LYS A 102 7.30 -0.17 15.62
C LYS A 102 6.83 -1.50 16.21
N HIS A 103 6.47 -1.51 17.50
CA HIS A 103 5.94 -2.70 18.18
C HIS A 103 4.60 -3.20 17.60
N LEU A 104 3.84 -2.32 16.92
CA LEU A 104 2.56 -2.68 16.30
C LEU A 104 2.72 -3.42 14.97
N ILE A 105 3.89 -3.34 14.33
CA ILE A 105 4.11 -3.85 12.97
C ILE A 105 3.81 -5.34 12.87
N GLN A 106 4.27 -6.14 13.84
CA GLN A 106 4.07 -7.59 13.78
C GLN A 106 2.58 -7.94 13.88
N THR A 107 1.88 -7.35 14.85
CA THR A 107 0.44 -7.51 15.00
C THR A 107 -0.30 -7.08 13.73
N ALA A 108 0.05 -5.95 13.14
CA ALA A 108 -0.59 -5.49 11.91
C ALA A 108 -0.38 -6.42 10.72
N VAL A 109 0.83 -6.97 10.57
CA VAL A 109 1.11 -7.97 9.53
C VAL A 109 0.28 -9.23 9.76
N ASP A 110 0.16 -9.69 11.00
CA ASP A 110 -0.59 -10.90 11.34
C ASP A 110 -2.10 -10.71 11.13
N GLU A 111 -2.66 -9.57 11.57
CA GLU A 111 -4.07 -9.20 11.34
C GLU A 111 -4.38 -9.09 9.84
N ALA A 112 -3.56 -8.36 9.09
CA ALA A 112 -3.75 -8.22 7.65
C ALA A 112 -3.68 -9.59 6.93
N LYS A 113 -2.79 -10.50 7.36
CA LYS A 113 -2.71 -11.85 6.78
C LYS A 113 -3.92 -12.72 7.14
N ASN A 114 -4.51 -12.56 8.32
CA ASN A 114 -5.70 -13.32 8.71
C ASN A 114 -6.92 -13.01 7.82
N THR A 115 -6.88 -11.90 7.07
CA THR A 115 -7.93 -11.53 6.11
C THR A 115 -7.80 -12.20 4.73
N TRP A 116 -6.79 -13.06 4.51
CA TRP A 116 -6.44 -13.69 3.22
C TRP A 116 -7.59 -14.38 2.47
N ALA A 117 -8.61 -14.89 3.18
CA ALA A 117 -9.74 -15.59 2.56
C ALA A 117 -10.86 -14.65 2.06
N SER A 118 -10.71 -13.34 2.21
CA SER A 118 -11.73 -12.36 1.83
C SER A 118 -11.67 -12.00 0.34
N ARG A 119 -12.81 -12.07 -0.33
CA ARG A 119 -12.96 -11.56 -1.70
C ARG A 119 -13.12 -10.05 -1.66
N MET A 120 -12.55 -9.32 -2.62
CA MET A 120 -12.86 -7.89 -2.76
C MET A 120 -14.27 -7.71 -3.33
N ILE A 121 -15.07 -6.88 -2.66
CA ILE A 121 -16.37 -6.38 -3.13
C ILE A 121 -16.31 -4.87 -3.00
N ILE A 122 -16.37 -4.17 -4.13
CA ILE A 122 -16.32 -2.70 -4.16
C ILE A 122 -17.71 -2.16 -3.79
N ASN A 123 -17.97 -2.02 -2.50
CA ASN A 123 -19.14 -1.30 -2.00
C ASN A 123 -18.79 -0.26 -0.91
N PHE A 124 -17.50 -0.13 -0.57
CA PHE A 124 -16.97 0.80 0.45
C PHE A 124 -17.72 0.74 1.80
N VAL A 125 -18.30 -0.43 2.12
CA VAL A 125 -18.97 -0.68 3.40
C VAL A 125 -17.95 -1.35 4.33
N LEU A 126 -17.71 -0.73 5.48
CA LEU A 126 -16.79 -1.26 6.48
C LEU A 126 -17.27 -2.62 7.04
N GLU A 127 -16.32 -3.49 7.35
CA GLU A 127 -16.53 -4.74 8.12
C GLU A 127 -17.54 -5.72 7.49
N ASN A 128 -17.66 -5.75 6.17
CA ASN A 128 -18.62 -6.62 5.48
C ASN A 128 -18.01 -7.94 4.97
N GLY A 129 -16.75 -8.22 5.30
CA GLY A 129 -16.00 -9.38 4.81
C GLY A 129 -15.29 -9.18 3.46
N SER A 130 -15.26 -7.95 2.95
CA SER A 130 -14.55 -7.53 1.74
C SER A 130 -13.81 -6.23 2.00
N TYR A 131 -12.50 -6.22 1.72
CA TYR A 131 -11.65 -5.07 2.05
C TYR A 131 -11.28 -4.29 0.81
N TYR A 132 -11.31 -2.96 0.92
CA TYR A 132 -10.54 -2.09 0.03
C TYR A 132 -9.18 -1.75 0.67
N CYS A 133 -8.23 -1.30 -0.14
CA CYS A 133 -6.82 -1.23 0.24
C CYS A 133 -6.54 -0.44 1.52
N SER A 134 -7.17 0.73 1.71
CA SER A 134 -6.98 1.53 2.93
C SER A 134 -7.73 0.98 4.15
N GLU A 135 -8.85 0.28 3.96
CA GLU A 135 -9.55 -0.41 5.05
C GLU A 135 -8.71 -1.55 5.61
N LEU A 136 -8.08 -2.35 4.75
CA LEU A 136 -7.16 -3.41 5.16
C LEU A 136 -6.07 -2.87 6.09
N ILE A 137 -5.45 -1.73 5.71
CA ILE A 137 -4.40 -1.11 6.52
C ILE A 137 -4.96 -0.49 7.80
N TYR A 138 -6.15 0.13 7.73
CA TYR A 138 -6.80 0.74 8.89
C TYR A 138 -7.16 -0.29 9.96
N LEU A 139 -7.66 -1.47 9.58
CA LEU A 139 -8.02 -2.52 10.53
C LEU A 139 -6.81 -3.30 11.05
N ALA A 140 -5.70 -3.29 10.32
CA ALA A 140 -4.47 -3.93 10.74
C ALA A 140 -3.73 -3.17 11.86
N PHE A 141 -3.79 -1.83 11.90
CA PHE A 141 -3.03 -0.98 12.83
C PHE A 141 -3.89 -0.38 13.93
#